data_AF-A0AAQ0B165-F1
#
_entry.id   AF-A0AAQ0B165-F1
#
_cell.length_a   1.000
_cell.length_b   1.000
_cell.length_c   1.000
_cell.angle_alpha   90.00
_cell.angle_beta   90.00
_cell.angle_gamma   90.00
#
_symmetry.space_group_name_H-M   'P 1'
#
loop_
_entity.id
_entity.type
_entity.pdbx_description
1 polymer ?
#
loop_
_entity_poly.entity_id
_entity_poly.type
_entity_poly.pdbx_seq_one_letter_code
_entity_poly.pdbx_strand_id
1 'polypeptide(L)'
;MLKQTEKSENYLLSLLGMILFIIFGLFNCGVEINPSGPSGADCKKIEGLPGPEDLAIDREEKILYISSHERRIKNQTGKIFKIDLKNPSATPEEILVKYPSEFRPHGISLLKTKNTYRLYVISHPEFFKIHTIEIFERKGKEWFHVGTLTDPLLTNPNDLSVVSENEIYLSNDHGKGNILRYLWDDLFQIKRSEISYYDGKTWSNLGNPLSFGNGILYTKDSQGNEFLYRSGYMDQSVFQFQIRREQGKPILGKPKRILINFGPDNLEIDSKGRIFAVTHGSGYQFLRHIGNPEYLSPTIVFRISSDGTFQEVFANSGDLISAGSTAIPFEGRLYIAQVFNPYILNCEYSNSD
;
A
#
# COMPACT_ATOMS: atom_id res chain seq x y z
N MET A 1 6.43 -34.32 -25.28
CA MET A 1 7.19 -33.45 -24.37
C MET A 1 6.32 -32.35 -23.70
N LEU A 2 5.02 -32.59 -23.49
CA LEU A 2 4.05 -31.61 -22.93
C LEU A 2 3.32 -32.10 -21.66
N LYS A 3 3.69 -33.27 -21.11
CA LYS A 3 3.04 -33.86 -19.91
C LYS A 3 3.83 -33.68 -18.60
N GLN A 4 5.05 -33.14 -18.64
CA GLN A 4 5.89 -32.96 -17.46
C GLN A 4 5.68 -31.60 -16.77
N THR A 5 5.25 -30.58 -17.52
CA THR A 5 5.06 -29.20 -17.03
C THR A 5 3.80 -29.03 -16.15
N GLU A 6 2.67 -29.64 -16.53
CA GLU A 6 1.44 -29.61 -15.69
C GLU A 6 1.62 -30.38 -14.37
N LYS A 7 2.42 -31.45 -14.38
CA LYS A 7 2.75 -32.17 -13.14
C LYS A 7 3.59 -31.28 -12.22
N SER A 8 4.60 -30.57 -12.72
CA SER A 8 5.43 -29.70 -11.87
C SER A 8 4.66 -28.51 -11.27
N GLU A 9 3.69 -27.92 -11.98
CA GLU A 9 2.84 -26.86 -11.42
C GLU A 9 1.90 -27.40 -10.33
N ASN A 10 1.31 -28.59 -10.53
CA ASN A 10 0.47 -29.24 -9.51
C ASN A 10 1.28 -29.71 -8.29
N TYR A 11 2.54 -30.11 -8.46
CA TYR A 11 3.44 -30.42 -7.33
C TYR A 11 3.84 -29.17 -6.55
N LEU A 12 4.04 -28.03 -7.22
CA LEU A 12 4.35 -26.76 -6.58
C LEU A 12 3.14 -26.24 -5.78
N LEU A 13 1.93 -26.31 -6.35
CA LEU A 13 0.65 -26.01 -5.67
C LEU A 13 0.40 -26.95 -4.47
N SER A 14 0.70 -28.24 -4.61
CA SER A 14 0.62 -29.24 -3.53
C SER A 14 1.63 -28.98 -2.42
N LEU A 15 2.86 -28.57 -2.75
CA LEU A 15 3.91 -28.28 -1.78
C LEU A 15 3.64 -26.95 -1.06
N LEU A 16 3.19 -25.92 -1.79
CA LEU A 16 2.67 -24.68 -1.20
C LEU A 16 1.49 -24.97 -0.26
N GLY A 17 0.53 -25.79 -0.68
CA GLY A 17 -0.60 -26.18 0.17
C GLY A 17 -0.19 -26.87 1.47
N MET A 18 0.82 -27.73 1.43
CA MET A 18 1.34 -28.45 2.61
C MET A 18 2.15 -27.55 3.56
N ILE A 19 2.91 -26.59 3.00
CA ILE A 19 3.69 -25.61 3.75
C ILE A 19 2.77 -24.55 4.38
N LEU A 20 1.76 -24.09 3.64
CA LEU A 20 0.66 -23.26 4.16
C LEU A 20 -0.05 -23.98 5.32
N PHE A 21 -0.32 -25.28 5.22
CA PHE A 21 -0.93 -26.07 6.30
C PHE A 21 -0.07 -26.11 7.58
N ILE A 22 1.26 -26.16 7.45
CA ILE A 22 2.19 -26.11 8.59
C ILE A 22 2.28 -24.69 9.19
N ILE A 23 2.27 -23.65 8.35
CA ILE A 23 2.12 -22.24 8.78
C ILE A 23 0.82 -22.07 9.57
N PHE A 24 -0.27 -22.70 9.13
CA PHE A 24 -1.60 -22.58 9.75
C PHE A 24 -1.78 -23.36 11.06
N GLY A 25 -0.88 -24.28 11.40
CA GLY A 25 -0.87 -24.90 12.73
C GLY A 25 -0.26 -24.02 13.83
N LEU A 26 0.50 -22.98 13.45
CA LEU A 26 1.33 -22.18 14.37
C LEU A 26 0.91 -20.70 14.47
N PHE A 27 0.15 -20.17 13.51
CA PHE A 27 -0.31 -18.78 13.50
C PHE A 27 -1.83 -18.71 13.66
N ASN A 28 -2.27 -18.17 14.81
CA ASN A 28 -3.64 -17.81 15.21
C ASN A 28 -4.78 -18.37 14.32
N CYS A 29 -5.59 -19.26 14.91
CA CYS A 29 -6.95 -19.53 14.48
C CYS A 29 -7.66 -18.20 14.15
N GLY A 30 -8.51 -18.20 13.10
CA GLY A 30 -9.15 -16.98 12.58
C GLY A 30 -9.58 -16.02 13.70
N VAL A 31 -9.14 -14.78 13.60
CA VAL A 31 -9.46 -13.74 14.57
C VAL A 31 -10.85 -13.21 14.25
N GLU A 32 -11.75 -13.30 15.21
CA GLU A 32 -13.04 -12.62 15.16
C GLU A 32 -12.81 -11.15 15.52
N ILE A 33 -13.10 -10.27 14.56
CA ILE A 33 -13.00 -8.82 14.75
C ILE A 33 -14.38 -8.29 15.12
N ASN A 34 -14.45 -7.61 16.26
CA ASN A 34 -15.65 -6.86 16.63
C ASN A 34 -15.77 -5.64 15.70
N PRO A 35 -16.86 -5.51 14.92
CA PRO A 35 -17.02 -4.36 14.05
C PRO A 35 -17.07 -3.05 14.83
N SER A 36 -16.45 -2.00 14.31
CA SER A 36 -16.46 -0.68 14.90
C SER A 36 -16.41 0.41 13.83
N GLY A 37 -16.86 1.60 14.18
CA GLY A 37 -16.96 2.72 13.25
C GLY A 37 -18.15 2.61 12.29
N PRO A 38 -18.09 3.30 11.14
CA PRO A 38 -19.18 3.37 10.15
C PRO A 38 -19.55 1.99 9.59
N SER A 39 -20.84 1.73 9.39
CA SER A 39 -21.32 0.44 8.84
C SER A 39 -22.65 0.57 8.11
N GLY A 40 -23.08 -0.48 7.42
CA GLY A 40 -24.40 -0.54 6.78
C GLY A 40 -24.63 0.61 5.79
N ALA A 41 -25.69 1.40 6.03
CA ALA A 41 -26.09 2.50 5.15
C ALA A 41 -25.09 3.66 5.10
N ASP A 42 -24.20 3.78 6.10
CA ASP A 42 -23.18 4.84 6.16
C ASP A 42 -22.05 4.60 5.16
N CYS A 43 -21.94 3.37 4.64
CA CYS A 43 -20.89 2.93 3.72
C CYS A 43 -21.45 2.55 2.36
N LYS A 44 -20.81 3.03 1.30
CA LYS A 44 -21.16 2.71 -0.08
C LYS A 44 -19.95 2.19 -0.85
N LYS A 45 -20.15 1.13 -1.62
CA LYS A 45 -19.16 0.63 -2.58
C LYS A 45 -19.11 1.53 -3.80
N ILE A 46 -17.90 1.91 -4.20
CA ILE A 46 -17.62 2.58 -5.47
C ILE A 46 -16.99 1.53 -6.39
N GLU A 47 -17.84 0.95 -7.24
CA GLU A 47 -17.52 -0.17 -8.13
C GLU A 47 -16.73 0.27 -9.39
N GLY A 48 -16.20 -0.71 -10.12
CA GLY A 48 -15.51 -0.50 -11.40
C GLY A 48 -13.99 -0.30 -11.26
N LEU A 49 -13.44 -0.71 -10.12
CA LEU A 49 -12.04 -0.53 -9.74
C LEU A 49 -11.40 -1.89 -9.44
N PRO A 50 -10.90 -2.64 -10.43
CA PRO A 50 -10.33 -3.97 -10.21
C PRO A 50 -9.08 -3.92 -9.30
N GLY A 51 -9.13 -4.50 -8.10
CA GLY A 51 -8.02 -4.52 -7.13
C GLY A 51 -7.41 -3.15 -6.83
N PRO A 52 -8.19 -2.20 -6.29
CA PRO A 52 -7.76 -0.84 -6.00
C PRO A 52 -6.95 -0.81 -4.71
N GLU A 53 -5.66 -1.03 -4.85
CA GLU A 53 -4.79 -1.35 -3.71
C GLU A 53 -4.27 -0.11 -3.00
N ASP A 54 -4.01 0.98 -3.71
CA ASP A 54 -3.51 2.21 -3.08
C ASP A 54 -4.14 3.49 -3.65
N LEU A 55 -4.11 4.54 -2.85
CA LEU A 55 -4.84 5.80 -3.06
C LEU A 55 -3.90 6.99 -2.93
N ALA A 56 -4.08 8.00 -3.76
CA ALA A 56 -3.47 9.32 -3.54
C ALA A 56 -4.53 10.41 -3.71
N ILE A 57 -4.49 11.46 -2.90
CA ILE A 57 -5.51 12.52 -2.93
C ILE A 57 -4.92 13.88 -3.27
N ASP A 58 -5.49 14.54 -4.28
CA ASP A 58 -5.37 16.00 -4.41
C ASP A 58 -6.47 16.63 -3.57
N ARG A 59 -6.11 17.14 -2.39
CA ARG A 59 -7.06 17.78 -1.46
C ARG A 59 -7.57 19.13 -1.96
N GLU A 60 -6.82 19.81 -2.82
CA GLU A 60 -7.20 21.14 -3.36
C GLU A 60 -8.17 20.99 -4.53
N GLU A 61 -7.85 20.12 -5.49
CA GLU A 61 -8.75 19.85 -6.63
C GLU A 61 -9.87 18.86 -6.29
N LYS A 62 -9.77 18.22 -5.13
CA LYS A 62 -10.67 17.20 -4.61
C LYS A 62 -10.77 16.01 -5.56
N ILE A 63 -9.61 15.47 -5.94
CA ILE A 63 -9.51 14.30 -6.82
C ILE A 63 -8.86 13.17 -6.06
N LEU A 64 -9.52 12.02 -6.01
CA LEU A 64 -8.93 10.78 -5.52
C LEU A 64 -8.35 10.01 -6.70
N TYR A 65 -7.07 9.69 -6.65
CA TYR A 65 -6.38 8.81 -7.59
C TYR A 65 -6.28 7.41 -7.00
N ILE A 66 -6.45 6.39 -7.84
CA ILE A 66 -6.52 4.99 -7.42
C ILE A 66 -5.59 4.17 -8.28
N SER A 67 -4.64 3.50 -7.64
CA SER A 67 -3.82 2.46 -8.25
C SER A 67 -4.60 1.14 -8.27
N SER A 68 -4.87 0.59 -9.45
CA SER A 68 -5.85 -0.50 -9.61
C SER A 68 -5.30 -1.61 -10.51
N HIS A 69 -5.25 -2.83 -9.97
CA HIS A 69 -4.81 -4.02 -10.69
C HIS A 69 -5.55 -5.28 -10.22
N GLU A 70 -6.23 -5.99 -11.13
CA GLU A 70 -6.78 -7.32 -10.83
C GLU A 70 -5.64 -8.35 -10.80
N ARG A 71 -5.21 -8.70 -9.58
CA ARG A 71 -4.04 -9.56 -9.31
C ARG A 71 -4.37 -11.06 -9.31
N ARG A 72 -5.65 -11.46 -9.27
CA ARG A 72 -6.05 -12.88 -9.33
C ARG A 72 -6.11 -13.40 -10.76
N ILE A 73 -6.25 -12.53 -11.75
CA ILE A 73 -6.25 -12.89 -13.17
C ILE A 73 -4.83 -12.82 -13.72
N LYS A 74 -4.31 -13.96 -14.16
CA LYS A 74 -2.96 -14.05 -14.74
C LYS A 74 -2.85 -13.16 -15.98
N ASN A 75 -1.72 -12.47 -16.11
CA ASN A 75 -1.37 -11.58 -17.22
C ASN A 75 -2.28 -10.36 -17.41
N GLN A 76 -3.20 -10.08 -16.49
CA GLN A 76 -3.96 -8.83 -16.50
C GLN A 76 -3.03 -7.65 -16.20
N THR A 77 -3.16 -6.55 -16.96
CA THR A 77 -2.52 -5.27 -16.65
C THR A 77 -3.46 -4.40 -15.83
N GLY A 78 -2.90 -3.47 -15.07
CA GLY A 78 -3.67 -2.50 -14.30
C GLY A 78 -3.73 -1.12 -14.94
N LYS A 79 -4.35 -0.20 -14.22
CA LYS A 79 -4.66 1.16 -14.64
C LYS A 79 -4.61 2.11 -13.44
N ILE A 80 -4.54 3.40 -13.73
CA ILE A 80 -4.80 4.44 -12.73
C ILE A 80 -6.19 5.01 -13.00
N PHE A 81 -6.99 5.11 -11.95
CA PHE A 81 -8.30 5.75 -12.00
C PHE A 81 -8.28 7.06 -11.22
N LYS A 82 -9.27 7.91 -11.49
CA LYS A 82 -9.57 9.12 -10.72
C LYS A 82 -11.05 9.19 -10.39
N ILE A 83 -11.40 9.82 -9.27
CA ILE A 83 -12.77 10.15 -8.88
C ILE A 83 -12.80 11.65 -8.53
N ASP A 84 -13.74 12.39 -9.13
CA ASP A 84 -14.00 13.78 -8.75
C ASP A 84 -14.86 13.83 -7.47
N LEU A 85 -14.22 14.15 -6.34
CA LEU A 85 -14.88 14.17 -5.04
C LEU A 85 -15.80 15.38 -4.83
N LYS A 86 -15.82 16.36 -5.74
CA LYS A 86 -16.82 17.46 -5.70
C LYS A 86 -18.22 16.95 -6.06
N ASN A 87 -18.31 15.85 -6.79
CA ASN A 87 -19.57 15.24 -7.18
C ASN A 87 -19.77 13.94 -6.39
N PRO A 88 -20.69 13.91 -5.39
CA PRO A 88 -20.97 12.70 -4.61
C PRO A 88 -21.44 11.48 -5.42
N SER A 89 -21.86 11.71 -6.68
CA SER A 89 -22.28 10.66 -7.61
C SER A 89 -21.24 10.36 -8.70
N ALA A 90 -20.03 10.91 -8.60
CA ALA A 90 -18.95 10.59 -9.53
C ALA A 90 -18.65 9.10 -9.53
N THR A 91 -18.50 8.54 -10.72
CA THR A 91 -17.97 7.20 -10.93
C THR A 91 -16.47 7.28 -11.19
N PRO A 92 -15.71 6.20 -10.95
CA PRO A 92 -14.31 6.14 -11.34
C PRO A 92 -14.12 6.33 -12.84
N GLU A 93 -13.13 7.14 -13.22
CA GLU A 93 -12.70 7.35 -14.60
C GLU A 93 -11.26 6.86 -14.76
N GLU A 94 -10.98 6.04 -15.78
CA GLU A 94 -9.60 5.69 -16.14
C GLU A 94 -8.83 6.96 -16.56
N ILE A 95 -7.60 7.11 -16.10
CA ILE A 95 -6.67 8.09 -16.66
C ILE A 95 -6.26 7.62 -18.05
N LEU A 96 -6.68 8.38 -19.07
CA LEU A 96 -6.28 8.14 -20.45
C LEU A 96 -4.83 8.56 -20.67
N VAL A 97 -3.96 7.57 -20.81
CA VAL A 97 -2.54 7.73 -21.09
C VAL A 97 -2.01 6.50 -21.82
N LYS A 98 -0.89 6.65 -22.52
CA LYS A 98 -0.13 5.51 -23.04
C LYS A 98 0.64 4.84 -21.89
N TYR A 99 0.02 3.85 -21.25
CA TYR A 99 0.65 3.04 -20.22
C TYR A 99 1.81 2.20 -20.80
N PRO A 100 2.83 1.87 -19.98
CA PRO A 100 3.75 0.77 -20.27
C PRO A 100 2.99 -0.54 -20.54
N SER A 101 3.50 -1.39 -21.43
CA SER A 101 2.78 -2.58 -21.90
C SER A 101 2.44 -3.58 -20.79
N GLU A 102 3.34 -3.72 -19.81
CA GLU A 102 3.23 -4.66 -18.69
C GLU A 102 2.94 -3.93 -17.37
N PHE A 103 2.19 -2.82 -17.42
CA PHE A 103 1.89 -2.02 -16.24
C PHE A 103 1.01 -2.78 -15.24
N ARG A 104 1.53 -2.99 -14.03
CA ARG A 104 0.89 -3.72 -12.92
C ARG A 104 1.09 -2.92 -11.64
N PRO A 105 0.25 -1.88 -11.43
CA PRO A 105 0.48 -0.86 -10.41
C PRO A 105 0.28 -1.38 -8.97
N HIS A 106 0.96 -0.74 -8.02
CA HIS A 106 0.95 -1.00 -6.56
C HIS A 106 0.88 0.35 -5.83
N GLY A 107 1.80 0.69 -4.92
CA GLY A 107 1.83 2.00 -4.28
C GLY A 107 1.85 3.20 -5.24
N ILE A 108 1.19 4.28 -4.86
CA ILE A 108 1.01 5.51 -5.65
C ILE A 108 1.25 6.77 -4.80
N SER A 109 2.00 7.73 -5.33
CA SER A 109 2.26 9.00 -4.66
C SER A 109 2.04 10.19 -5.58
N LEU A 110 1.36 11.22 -5.08
CA LEU A 110 1.09 12.47 -5.80
C LEU A 110 2.14 13.54 -5.43
N LEU A 111 2.88 14.02 -6.42
CA LEU A 111 3.69 15.23 -6.32
C LEU A 111 2.98 16.40 -7.00
N LYS A 112 2.48 17.33 -6.19
CA LYS A 112 1.90 18.59 -6.66
C LYS A 112 2.71 19.78 -6.15
N THR A 113 3.32 20.50 -7.08
CA THR A 113 3.97 21.79 -6.85
C THR A 113 3.37 22.83 -7.78
N LYS A 114 3.85 24.09 -7.73
CA LYS A 114 3.42 25.13 -8.67
C LYS A 114 3.67 24.75 -10.15
N ASN A 115 4.71 23.96 -10.42
CA ASN A 115 5.16 23.64 -11.77
C ASN A 115 5.02 22.16 -12.14
N THR A 116 4.80 21.30 -11.15
CA THR A 116 4.79 19.84 -11.33
C THR A 116 3.46 19.28 -10.84
N TYR A 117 2.84 18.44 -11.65
CA TYR A 117 1.69 17.63 -11.24
C TYR A 117 1.95 16.21 -11.73
N ARG A 118 2.46 15.35 -10.85
CA ARG A 118 2.90 14.00 -11.22
C ARG A 118 2.37 12.94 -10.27
N LEU A 119 2.01 11.80 -10.82
CA LEU A 119 1.83 10.55 -10.09
C LEU A 119 3.06 9.70 -10.31
N TYR A 120 3.63 9.20 -9.21
CA TYR A 120 4.66 8.18 -9.23
C TYR A 120 4.01 6.88 -8.77
N VAL A 121 4.09 5.84 -9.58
CA VAL A 121 3.37 4.59 -9.35
C VAL A 121 4.35 3.43 -9.45
N ILE A 122 4.45 2.65 -8.38
CA ILE A 122 5.18 1.38 -8.43
C ILE A 122 4.48 0.45 -9.42
N SER A 123 5.24 -0.24 -10.25
CA SER A 123 4.72 -1.29 -11.14
C SER A 123 5.58 -2.55 -11.06
N HIS A 124 4.94 -3.71 -11.22
CA HIS A 124 5.60 -5.02 -11.27
C HIS A 124 5.47 -5.67 -12.65
N PRO A 125 6.22 -5.21 -13.69
CA PRO A 125 6.14 -5.80 -15.03
C PRO A 125 6.30 -7.32 -15.08
N GLU A 126 7.12 -7.88 -14.20
CA GLU A 126 7.18 -9.32 -13.97
C GLU A 126 7.23 -9.55 -12.47
N PHE A 127 6.18 -10.20 -11.93
CA PHE A 127 6.06 -10.44 -10.50
C PHE A 127 7.33 -11.04 -9.89
N PHE A 128 7.74 -10.48 -8.75
CA PHE A 128 8.92 -10.88 -7.97
C PHE A 128 10.28 -10.75 -8.68
N LYS A 129 10.34 -10.12 -9.86
CA LYS A 129 11.56 -10.08 -10.69
C LYS A 129 11.87 -8.71 -11.25
N ILE A 130 10.88 -8.05 -11.85
CA ILE A 130 11.05 -6.74 -12.48
C ILE A 130 10.12 -5.76 -11.77
N HIS A 131 10.73 -4.67 -11.31
CA HIS A 131 10.08 -3.63 -10.53
C HIS A 131 10.49 -2.28 -11.08
N THR A 132 9.52 -1.38 -11.21
CA THR A 132 9.71 -0.05 -11.76
C THR A 132 8.91 0.97 -10.96
N ILE A 133 9.30 2.24 -11.07
CA ILE A 133 8.43 3.37 -10.70
C ILE A 133 8.11 4.11 -11.98
N GLU A 134 6.84 4.15 -12.35
CA GLU A 134 6.35 4.83 -13.53
C GLU A 134 5.90 6.24 -13.17
N ILE A 135 6.33 7.24 -13.95
CA ILE A 135 6.05 8.65 -13.71
C ILE A 135 5.04 9.13 -14.75
N PHE A 136 3.88 9.58 -14.29
CA PHE A 136 2.84 10.16 -15.11
C PHE A 136 2.69 11.64 -14.78
N GLU A 137 2.77 12.51 -15.79
CA GLU A 137 2.65 13.96 -15.63
C GLU A 137 1.36 14.46 -16.25
N ARG A 138 0.67 15.35 -15.52
CA ARG A 138 -0.53 16.02 -15.99
C ARG A 138 -0.18 17.40 -16.55
N LYS A 139 -0.52 17.65 -17.82
CA LYS A 139 -0.41 18.97 -18.47
C LYS A 139 -1.79 19.43 -18.88
N GLY A 140 -2.32 20.41 -18.16
CA GLY A 140 -3.73 20.80 -18.30
C GLY A 140 -4.64 19.64 -17.89
N LYS A 141 -5.43 19.12 -18.84
CA LYS A 141 -6.34 17.98 -18.62
C LYS A 141 -5.77 16.63 -19.08
N GLU A 142 -4.64 16.64 -19.79
CA GLU A 142 -4.06 15.46 -20.41
C GLU A 142 -2.96 14.86 -19.53
N TRP A 143 -2.79 13.54 -19.63
CA TRP A 143 -1.78 12.78 -18.90
C TRP A 143 -0.78 12.16 -19.86
N PHE A 144 0.48 12.17 -19.44
CA PHE A 144 1.60 11.64 -20.22
C PHE A 144 2.44 10.74 -19.32
N HIS A 145 2.84 9.57 -19.81
CA HIS A 145 3.93 8.81 -19.21
C HIS A 145 5.24 9.51 -19.60
N VAL A 146 6.00 9.99 -18.61
CA VAL A 146 7.18 10.84 -18.82
C VAL A 146 8.48 10.22 -18.36
N GLY A 147 8.44 9.07 -17.68
CA GLY A 147 9.65 8.39 -17.25
C GLY A 147 9.39 7.09 -16.51
N THR A 148 10.43 6.28 -16.45
CA THR A 148 10.49 5.03 -15.69
C THR A 148 11.77 5.04 -14.89
N LEU A 149 11.68 4.87 -13.56
CA LEU A 149 12.84 4.68 -12.69
C LEU A 149 13.02 3.19 -12.41
N THR A 150 14.26 2.75 -12.50
CA THR A 150 14.69 1.38 -12.14
C THR A 150 16.00 1.46 -11.39
N ASP A 151 16.20 0.55 -10.44
CA ASP A 151 17.46 0.41 -9.70
C ASP A 151 17.51 -0.96 -9.00
N PRO A 152 18.68 -1.56 -8.79
CA PRO A 152 18.82 -2.78 -7.99
C PRO A 152 18.29 -2.68 -6.55
N LEU A 153 18.13 -1.47 -6.00
CA LEU A 153 17.54 -1.23 -4.69
C LEU A 153 15.99 -1.23 -4.69
N LEU A 154 15.34 -1.38 -5.84
CA LEU A 154 13.92 -1.73 -5.94
C LEU A 154 13.78 -3.26 -5.89
N THR A 155 14.06 -3.85 -4.73
CA THR A 155 14.15 -5.31 -4.58
C THR A 155 12.81 -6.02 -4.65
N ASN A 156 11.79 -5.44 -4.03
CA ASN A 156 10.38 -5.76 -4.21
C ASN A 156 9.58 -4.58 -3.61
N PRO A 157 9.50 -3.46 -4.33
CA PRO A 157 8.91 -2.22 -3.82
C PRO A 157 7.42 -2.42 -3.53
N ASN A 158 6.94 -1.83 -2.44
CA ASN A 158 5.55 -1.95 -2.01
C ASN A 158 4.86 -0.58 -2.06
N ASP A 159 5.43 0.41 -1.37
CA ASP A 159 4.90 1.77 -1.33
C ASP A 159 6.01 2.84 -1.47
N LEU A 160 5.63 4.07 -1.79
CA LEU A 160 6.53 5.22 -1.92
C LEU A 160 5.92 6.53 -1.44
N SER A 161 6.77 7.38 -0.84
CA SER A 161 6.44 8.76 -0.50
C SER A 161 7.33 9.72 -1.28
N VAL A 162 6.73 10.48 -2.19
CA VAL A 162 7.44 11.46 -3.03
C VAL A 162 7.35 12.84 -2.42
N VAL A 163 8.50 13.37 -1.99
CA VAL A 163 8.62 14.72 -1.41
C VAL A 163 8.90 15.75 -2.49
N SER A 164 9.73 15.37 -3.47
CA SER A 164 10.04 16.18 -4.65
C SER A 164 10.50 15.27 -5.79
N GLU A 165 10.74 15.84 -6.97
CA GLU A 165 11.31 15.09 -8.11
C GLU A 165 12.68 14.46 -7.79
N ASN A 166 13.38 15.03 -6.79
CA ASN A 166 14.70 14.61 -6.35
C ASN A 166 14.69 13.96 -4.95
N GLU A 167 13.51 13.60 -4.46
CA GLU A 167 13.39 13.05 -3.11
C GLU A 167 12.22 12.07 -3.03
N ILE A 168 12.55 10.79 -3.05
CA ILE A 168 11.58 9.69 -2.96
C ILE A 168 12.06 8.72 -1.88
N TYR A 169 11.18 8.42 -0.94
CA TYR A 169 11.33 7.32 0.01
C TYR A 169 10.52 6.14 -0.50
N LEU A 170 11.10 4.95 -0.51
CA LEU A 170 10.46 3.75 -1.00
C LEU A 170 10.65 2.63 0.02
N SER A 171 9.58 1.91 0.29
CA SER A 171 9.63 0.66 1.04
C SER A 171 9.72 -0.50 0.07
N ASN A 172 10.63 -1.44 0.36
CA ASN A 172 10.53 -2.78 -0.20
C ASN A 172 9.84 -3.68 0.81
N ASP A 173 8.97 -4.60 0.38
CA ASP A 173 8.39 -5.59 1.30
C ASP A 173 9.38 -6.70 1.68
N HIS A 174 10.34 -6.97 0.81
CA HIS A 174 11.37 -8.00 0.95
C HIS A 174 12.70 -7.49 0.39
N GLY A 175 13.80 -8.07 0.86
CA GLY A 175 15.10 -7.89 0.22
C GLY A 175 15.21 -8.75 -1.04
N LYS A 176 16.24 -8.51 -1.88
CA LYS A 176 16.45 -9.20 -3.17
C LYS A 176 16.21 -10.71 -3.12
N GLY A 177 15.29 -11.23 -3.92
CA GLY A 177 14.98 -12.65 -3.94
C GLY A 177 13.98 -13.05 -5.02
N ASN A 178 13.27 -14.12 -4.75
CA ASN A 178 12.15 -14.62 -5.53
C ASN A 178 11.10 -15.16 -4.55
N ILE A 179 9.98 -15.66 -5.06
CA ILE A 179 8.89 -16.16 -4.22
C ILE A 179 9.32 -17.18 -3.15
N LEU A 180 10.24 -18.12 -3.47
CA LEU A 180 10.71 -19.11 -2.48
C LEU A 180 11.51 -18.45 -1.36
N ARG A 181 12.31 -17.44 -1.71
CA ARG A 181 13.06 -16.66 -0.72
C ARG A 181 12.12 -15.81 0.15
N TYR A 182 11.09 -15.22 -0.44
CA TYR A 182 10.12 -14.39 0.28
C TYR A 182 9.33 -15.24 1.27
N LEU A 183 8.82 -16.39 0.84
CA LEU A 183 8.16 -17.37 1.73
C LEU A 183 9.07 -17.83 2.89
N TRP A 184 10.36 -18.02 2.63
CA TRP A 184 11.32 -18.36 3.68
C TRP A 184 11.53 -17.19 4.66
N ASP A 185 11.67 -15.96 4.14
CA ASP A 185 11.79 -14.77 4.97
C ASP A 185 10.53 -14.57 5.83
N ASP A 186 9.33 -14.80 5.29
CA ASP A 186 8.04 -14.74 6.01
C ASP A 186 7.92 -15.79 7.11
N LEU A 187 8.23 -17.05 6.80
CA LEU A 187 8.13 -18.17 7.74
C LEU A 187 9.02 -17.99 8.97
N PHE A 188 10.21 -17.43 8.77
CA PHE A 188 11.21 -17.22 9.83
C PHE A 188 11.32 -15.76 10.30
N GLN A 189 10.41 -14.89 9.84
CA GLN A 189 10.41 -13.45 10.13
C GLN A 189 11.79 -12.79 9.91
N ILE A 190 12.48 -13.18 8.85
CA ILE A 190 13.82 -12.68 8.53
C ILE A 190 13.70 -11.23 8.08
N LYS A 191 14.38 -10.34 8.79
CA LYS A 191 14.33 -8.91 8.52
C LYS A 191 15.26 -8.53 7.38
N ARG A 192 14.69 -8.32 6.19
CA ARG A 192 15.40 -7.95 4.95
C ARG A 192 14.70 -6.85 4.15
N SER A 193 13.57 -6.39 4.64
CA SER A 193 12.77 -5.34 4.02
C SER A 193 13.37 -3.97 4.33
N GLU A 194 14.09 -3.38 3.39
CA GLU A 194 14.82 -2.12 3.60
C GLU A 194 14.12 -0.90 2.97
N ILE A 195 14.52 0.28 3.41
CA ILE A 195 14.09 1.57 2.84
C ILE A 195 15.10 2.02 1.79
N SER A 196 14.61 2.23 0.58
CA SER A 196 15.37 2.82 -0.53
C SER A 196 15.06 4.31 -0.65
N TYR A 197 16.07 5.11 -0.93
CA TYR A 197 15.99 6.56 -1.05
C TYR A 197 16.59 7.04 -2.36
N TYR A 198 15.84 7.83 -3.11
CA TYR A 198 16.27 8.45 -4.35
C TYR A 198 16.54 9.95 -4.15
N ASP A 199 17.71 10.42 -4.58
CA ASP A 199 18.15 11.82 -4.44
C ASP A 199 18.01 12.66 -5.72
N GLY A 200 17.24 12.18 -6.71
CA GLY A 200 17.13 12.78 -8.04
C GLY A 200 18.19 12.32 -9.03
N LYS A 201 19.19 11.54 -8.58
CA LYS A 201 20.24 11.00 -9.45
C LYS A 201 20.50 9.53 -9.19
N THR A 202 20.61 9.16 -7.92
CA THR A 202 21.03 7.83 -7.49
C THR A 202 20.14 7.31 -6.36
N TRP A 203 20.07 5.99 -6.25
CA TRP A 203 19.43 5.33 -5.13
C TRP A 203 20.46 4.99 -4.05
N SER A 204 20.01 5.06 -2.79
CA SER A 204 20.77 4.66 -1.62
C SER A 204 19.86 3.95 -0.63
N ASN A 205 20.44 3.25 0.34
CA ASN A 205 19.70 2.50 1.34
C ASN A 205 19.75 3.23 2.69
N LEU A 206 18.58 3.48 3.29
CA LEU A 206 18.47 4.10 4.61
C LEU A 206 18.38 3.07 5.75
N GLY A 207 18.50 1.78 5.43
CA GLY A 207 18.53 0.65 6.35
C GLY A 207 17.17 0.38 7.00
N ASN A 208 17.22 0.03 8.29
CA ASN A 208 16.06 -0.38 9.10
C ASN A 208 15.30 -1.59 8.53
N PRO A 209 15.98 -2.75 8.36
CA PRO A 209 15.34 -3.94 7.84
C PRO A 209 14.18 -4.39 8.75
N LEU A 210 13.00 -4.57 8.15
CA LEU A 210 11.80 -5.11 8.80
C LEU A 210 11.51 -6.51 8.29
N SER A 211 10.62 -7.22 8.99
CA SER A 211 9.99 -8.42 8.44
C SER A 211 8.70 -7.97 7.75
N PHE A 212 8.68 -8.08 6.41
CA PHE A 212 7.58 -7.65 5.58
C PHE A 212 7.21 -6.17 5.78
N GLY A 213 8.07 -5.27 5.32
CA GLY A 213 7.76 -3.83 5.33
C GLY A 213 6.68 -3.50 4.30
N ASN A 214 5.97 -2.41 4.51
CA ASN A 214 4.82 -2.08 3.67
C ASN A 214 4.76 -0.55 3.48
N GLY A 215 3.62 0.11 3.63
CA GLY A 215 3.43 1.56 3.63
C GLY A 215 4.60 2.41 4.14
N ILE A 216 4.87 3.51 3.43
CA ILE A 216 5.92 4.48 3.77
C ILE A 216 5.45 5.91 3.54
N LEU A 217 5.63 6.77 4.54
CA LEU A 217 5.02 8.09 4.52
C LEU A 217 5.96 9.13 5.11
N TYR A 218 6.39 10.07 4.27
CA TYR A 218 7.10 11.27 4.70
C TYR A 218 6.10 12.34 5.12
N THR A 219 6.42 13.07 6.18
CA THR A 219 5.64 14.26 6.59
C THR A 219 6.50 15.25 7.36
N LYS A 220 5.94 16.45 7.59
CA LYS A 220 6.49 17.46 8.50
C LYS A 220 5.49 17.80 9.58
N ASP A 221 5.97 18.03 10.79
CA ASP A 221 5.13 18.63 11.83
C ASP A 221 4.95 20.14 11.61
N SER A 222 4.14 20.78 12.46
CA SER A 222 3.89 22.22 12.40
C SER A 222 5.12 23.10 12.62
N GLN A 223 6.19 22.55 13.19
CA GLN A 223 7.47 23.23 13.43
C GLN A 223 8.45 23.01 12.26
N GLY A 224 8.07 22.20 11.27
CA GLY A 224 8.89 21.85 10.12
C GLY A 224 9.87 20.71 10.37
N ASN A 225 9.77 20.00 11.50
CA ASN A 225 10.57 18.79 11.73
C ASN A 225 10.09 17.69 10.80
N GLU A 226 11.04 17.01 10.18
CA GLU A 226 10.80 15.98 9.18
C GLU A 226 10.68 14.60 9.82
N PHE A 227 9.67 13.83 9.40
CA PHE A 227 9.43 12.48 9.88
C PHE A 227 9.20 11.53 8.72
N LEU A 228 9.67 10.29 8.89
CA LEU A 228 9.31 9.15 8.07
C LEU A 228 8.53 8.16 8.92
N TYR A 229 7.38 7.72 8.43
CA TYR A 229 6.61 6.61 9.00
C TYR A 229 6.73 5.41 8.09
N ARG A 230 6.77 4.22 8.69
CA ARG A 230 6.83 2.96 7.96
C ARG A 230 6.07 1.87 8.67
N SER A 231 5.24 1.12 7.96
CA SER A 231 4.59 -0.07 8.48
C SER A 231 5.48 -1.30 8.33
N GLY A 232 5.47 -2.15 9.36
CA GLY A 232 6.04 -3.49 9.33
C GLY A 232 4.95 -4.51 9.64
N TYR A 233 4.52 -5.24 8.62
CA TYR A 233 3.39 -6.16 8.68
C TYR A 233 3.62 -7.27 9.71
N MET A 234 4.73 -8.01 9.60
CA MET A 234 5.05 -9.08 10.58
C MET A 234 5.54 -8.51 11.92
N ASP A 235 6.10 -7.29 11.91
CA ASP A 235 6.45 -6.56 13.13
C ASP A 235 5.22 -6.04 13.89
N GLN A 236 4.01 -6.12 13.31
CA GLN A 236 2.74 -5.65 13.85
C GLN A 236 2.79 -4.19 14.35
N SER A 237 3.52 -3.34 13.64
CA SER A 237 3.88 -2.02 14.15
C SER A 237 4.05 -0.98 13.06
N VAL A 238 3.76 0.27 13.42
CA VAL A 238 4.21 1.44 12.67
C VAL A 238 5.46 2.00 13.35
N PHE A 239 6.48 2.31 12.58
CA PHE A 239 7.74 2.89 13.02
C PHE A 239 7.82 4.34 12.60
N GLN A 240 8.05 5.24 13.55
CA GLN A 240 8.27 6.67 13.33
C GLN A 240 9.76 6.98 13.46
N PHE A 241 10.32 7.62 12.44
CA PHE A 241 11.70 8.08 12.41
C PHE A 241 11.72 9.60 12.30
N GLN A 242 12.45 10.26 13.20
CA GLN A 242 12.84 11.64 12.93
C GLN A 242 13.93 11.64 11.85
N ILE A 243 13.79 12.49 10.84
CA ILE A 243 14.81 12.67 9.80
C ILE A 243 15.71 13.82 10.24
N ARG A 244 17.03 13.58 10.23
CA ARG A 244 18.06 14.63 10.31
C ARG A 244 18.68 14.80 8.93
N ARG A 245 19.09 16.02 8.58
CA ARG A 245 19.80 16.28 7.32
C ARG A 245 21.29 16.47 7.59
N GLU A 246 22.12 15.60 7.04
CA GLU A 246 23.58 15.72 7.08
C GLU A 246 24.08 15.95 5.64
N GLN A 247 24.67 17.12 5.38
CA GLN A 247 25.09 17.53 4.02
C GLN A 247 23.94 17.44 2.99
N GLY A 248 22.71 17.72 3.41
CA GLY A 248 21.51 17.65 2.57
C GLY A 248 20.92 16.24 2.40
N LYS A 249 21.58 15.18 2.88
CA LYS A 249 21.08 13.80 2.82
C LYS A 249 20.28 13.44 4.08
N PRO A 250 19.18 12.68 3.96
CA PRO A 250 18.42 12.24 5.11
C PRO A 250 19.16 11.15 5.88
N ILE A 251 19.18 11.28 7.20
CA ILE A 251 19.64 10.28 8.15
C ILE A 251 18.48 9.97 9.08
N LEU A 252 18.08 8.71 9.13
CA LEU A 252 17.01 8.27 10.03
C LEU A 252 17.53 8.22 11.46
N GLY A 253 16.81 8.88 12.37
CA GLY A 253 16.99 8.73 13.80
C GLY A 253 16.60 7.34 14.30
N LYS A 254 16.76 7.09 15.59
CA LYS A 254 16.30 5.84 16.21
C LYS A 254 14.77 5.73 16.06
N PRO A 255 14.22 4.60 15.58
CA PRO A 255 12.78 4.45 15.45
C PRO A 255 12.08 4.47 16.81
N LYS A 256 10.95 5.17 16.85
CA LYS A 256 9.91 4.93 17.84
C LYS A 256 8.93 3.89 17.27
N ARG A 257 8.74 2.79 17.98
CA ARG A 257 7.81 1.72 17.60
C ARG A 257 6.43 1.97 18.21
N ILE A 258 5.40 1.93 17.39
CA ILE A 258 3.99 1.99 17.78
C ILE A 258 3.42 0.59 17.52
N LEU A 259 3.27 -0.20 18.58
CA LEU A 259 2.79 -1.58 18.51
C LEU A 259 1.26 -1.59 18.43
N ILE A 260 0.74 -1.96 17.27
CA ILE A 260 -0.71 -1.99 16.98
C ILE A 260 -1.32 -3.40 17.07
N ASN A 261 -0.49 -4.44 17.20
CA ASN A 261 -0.86 -5.87 17.33
C ASN A 261 -1.59 -6.49 16.12
N PHE A 262 -1.66 -5.79 15.00
CA PHE A 262 -2.13 -6.28 13.71
C PHE A 262 -1.08 -5.97 12.65
N GLY A 263 -1.18 -6.59 11.47
CA GLY A 263 -0.22 -6.35 10.38
C GLY A 263 -0.60 -5.11 9.59
N PRO A 264 0.09 -3.96 9.76
CA PRO A 264 -0.18 -2.76 8.98
C PRO A 264 0.25 -2.87 7.53
N ASP A 265 -0.56 -2.25 6.66
CA ASP A 265 -0.40 -2.12 5.21
C ASP A 265 -0.01 -0.65 4.91
N ASN A 266 -0.70 0.04 4.00
CA ASN A 266 -0.35 1.41 3.60
C ASN A 266 -0.68 2.47 4.67
N LEU A 267 0.04 3.60 4.59
CA LEU A 267 -0.04 4.70 5.54
C LEU A 267 -0.43 6.00 4.83
N GLU A 268 -1.42 6.69 5.36
CA GLU A 268 -1.91 7.95 4.80
C GLU A 268 -2.02 9.05 5.85
N ILE A 269 -1.98 10.32 5.44
CA ILE A 269 -2.03 11.46 6.39
C ILE A 269 -3.27 12.33 6.18
N ASP A 270 -3.93 12.71 7.28
CA ASP A 270 -5.02 13.67 7.24
C ASP A 270 -4.56 15.13 7.28
N SER A 271 -5.48 16.08 7.10
CA SER A 271 -5.17 17.51 7.15
C SER A 271 -4.74 18.03 8.54
N LYS A 272 -4.89 17.22 9.60
CA LYS A 272 -4.44 17.53 10.96
C LYS A 272 -3.09 16.88 11.30
N GLY A 273 -2.46 16.18 10.35
CA GLY A 273 -1.17 15.52 10.55
C GLY A 273 -1.25 14.18 11.27
N ARG A 274 -2.45 13.58 11.37
CA ARG A 274 -2.65 12.24 11.95
C ARG A 274 -2.50 11.18 10.86
N ILE A 275 -1.87 10.06 11.20
CA ILE A 275 -1.60 8.97 10.26
C ILE A 275 -2.73 7.96 10.33
N PHE A 276 -3.22 7.51 9.18
CA PHE A 276 -4.18 6.45 9.02
C PHE A 276 -3.42 5.22 8.54
N ALA A 277 -3.47 4.14 9.33
CA ALA A 277 -2.84 2.88 9.02
C ALA A 277 -3.93 1.82 8.84
N VAL A 278 -4.03 1.24 7.65
CA VAL A 278 -4.87 0.07 7.43
C VAL A 278 -4.11 -1.17 7.87
N THR A 279 -4.82 -2.14 8.41
CA THR A 279 -4.22 -3.38 8.92
C THR A 279 -5.07 -4.58 8.55
N HIS A 280 -4.40 -5.71 8.33
CA HIS A 280 -5.05 -7.01 8.17
C HIS A 280 -5.28 -7.62 9.55
N GLY A 281 -6.56 -7.87 9.90
CA GLY A 281 -6.92 -8.43 11.20
C GLY A 281 -6.47 -9.88 11.38
N SER A 282 -6.21 -10.60 10.29
CA SER A 282 -5.74 -11.99 10.32
C SER A 282 -5.01 -12.38 9.04
N GLY A 283 -3.71 -12.68 9.13
CA GLY A 283 -2.93 -13.17 8.00
C GLY A 283 -3.46 -14.50 7.42
N TYR A 284 -4.05 -15.35 8.26
CA TYR A 284 -4.73 -16.58 7.84
C TYR A 284 -5.89 -16.28 6.88
N GLN A 285 -6.78 -15.39 7.29
CA GLN A 285 -7.97 -15.03 6.51
C GLN A 285 -7.57 -14.27 5.23
N PHE A 286 -6.55 -13.41 5.32
CA PHE A 286 -5.95 -12.75 4.15
C PHE A 286 -5.47 -13.77 3.12
N LEU A 287 -4.64 -14.75 3.50
CA LEU A 287 -4.12 -15.78 2.59
C LEU A 287 -5.24 -16.60 1.92
N ARG A 288 -6.32 -16.90 2.65
CA ARG A 288 -7.51 -17.55 2.06
C ARG A 288 -8.20 -16.63 1.05
N HIS A 289 -8.35 -15.35 1.37
CA HIS A 289 -8.96 -14.36 0.49
C HIS A 289 -8.17 -14.16 -0.81
N ILE A 290 -6.83 -14.25 -0.78
CA ILE A 290 -6.00 -14.20 -2.00
C ILE A 290 -6.48 -15.25 -3.01
N GLY A 291 -6.63 -16.50 -2.56
CA GLY A 291 -6.97 -17.62 -3.42
C GLY A 291 -8.45 -17.71 -3.81
N ASN A 292 -9.35 -17.11 -3.03
CA ASN A 292 -10.79 -17.13 -3.30
C ASN A 292 -11.50 -15.91 -2.69
N PRO A 293 -12.19 -15.07 -3.50
CA PRO A 293 -12.90 -13.89 -3.02
C PRO A 293 -14.02 -14.18 -2.01
N GLU A 294 -14.57 -15.40 -2.00
CA GLU A 294 -15.64 -15.81 -1.07
C GLU A 294 -15.16 -15.97 0.38
N TYR A 295 -13.85 -16.10 0.62
CA TYR A 295 -13.29 -16.12 1.97
C TYR A 295 -13.00 -14.70 2.41
N LEU A 296 -13.72 -14.21 3.41
CA LEU A 296 -13.55 -12.85 3.92
C LEU A 296 -12.21 -12.67 4.63
N SER A 297 -11.66 -11.46 4.57
CA SER A 297 -10.46 -11.05 5.29
C SER A 297 -10.71 -9.76 6.07
N PRO A 298 -10.62 -9.77 7.42
CA PRO A 298 -10.93 -8.58 8.20
C PRO A 298 -10.00 -7.40 7.91
N THR A 299 -10.59 -6.20 7.97
CA THR A 299 -9.93 -4.91 7.74
C THR A 299 -10.11 -4.04 8.98
N ILE A 300 -9.02 -3.46 9.48
CA ILE A 300 -9.06 -2.51 10.60
C ILE A 300 -8.25 -1.27 10.22
N VAL A 301 -8.79 -0.08 10.47
CA VAL A 301 -8.11 1.20 10.25
C VAL A 301 -7.84 1.86 11.60
N PHE A 302 -6.57 2.18 11.85
CA PHE A 302 -6.14 2.94 13.00
C PHE A 302 -5.79 4.37 12.61
N ARG A 303 -6.17 5.32 13.46
CA ARG A 303 -5.70 6.70 13.42
C ARG A 303 -4.63 6.90 14.50
N ILE A 304 -3.45 7.33 14.11
CA ILE A 304 -2.26 7.51 14.93
C ILE A 304 -1.96 9.01 15.05
N SER A 305 -1.87 9.50 16.28
CA SER A 305 -1.49 10.86 16.63
C SER A 305 0.03 11.05 16.55
N SER A 306 0.48 12.30 16.48
CA SER A 306 1.91 12.65 16.40
C SER A 306 2.72 12.17 17.60
N ASP A 307 2.09 12.03 18.78
CA ASP A 307 2.69 11.49 19.99
C ASP A 307 2.70 9.94 20.02
N GLY A 308 2.25 9.29 18.95
CA GLY A 308 2.20 7.84 18.79
C GLY A 308 1.06 7.14 19.51
N THR A 309 0.16 7.88 20.18
CA THR A 309 -1.13 7.32 20.62
C THR A 309 -1.98 6.98 19.40
N PHE A 310 -2.82 5.95 19.49
CA PHE A 310 -3.64 5.54 18.36
C PHE A 310 -5.02 5.06 18.81
N GLN A 311 -5.96 5.12 17.87
CA GLN A 311 -7.36 4.75 18.06
C GLN A 311 -7.84 3.98 16.84
N GLU A 312 -8.60 2.91 17.06
CA GLU A 312 -9.36 2.23 16.01
C GLU A 312 -10.52 3.13 15.55
N VAL A 313 -10.61 3.39 14.24
CA VAL A 313 -11.64 4.26 13.66
C VAL A 313 -12.60 3.53 12.71
N PHE A 314 -12.22 2.33 12.28
CA PHE A 314 -13.03 1.43 11.48
C PHE A 314 -12.54 0.00 11.70
N ALA A 315 -13.45 -0.94 11.90
CA ALA A 315 -13.15 -2.36 11.91
C ALA A 315 -14.30 -3.13 11.26
N ASN A 316 -13.98 -4.04 10.35
CA ASN A 316 -14.94 -4.87 9.65
C ASN A 316 -14.40 -6.30 9.48
N SER A 317 -15.29 -7.30 9.59
CA SER A 317 -14.93 -8.72 9.45
C SER A 317 -14.58 -9.13 8.02
N GLY A 318 -14.80 -8.24 7.05
CA GLY A 318 -14.48 -8.41 5.63
C GLY A 318 -15.71 -8.38 4.72
N ASP A 319 -16.92 -8.41 5.28
CA ASP A 319 -18.19 -8.42 4.52
C ASP A 319 -18.48 -7.09 3.82
N LEU A 320 -18.10 -5.96 4.43
CA LEU A 320 -18.16 -4.65 3.79
C LEU A 320 -16.96 -4.39 2.89
N ILE A 321 -15.75 -4.71 3.39
CA ILE A 321 -14.49 -4.61 2.66
C ILE A 321 -13.47 -5.64 3.18
N SER A 322 -13.07 -6.56 2.31
CA SER A 322 -12.07 -7.58 2.63
C SER A 322 -10.68 -7.15 2.21
N ALA A 323 -9.68 -7.48 3.05
CA ALA A 323 -8.27 -7.24 2.73
C ALA A 323 -8.00 -5.77 2.36
N GLY A 324 -8.49 -4.85 3.18
CA GLY A 324 -8.24 -3.42 2.99
C GLY A 324 -6.75 -3.09 3.09
N SER A 325 -6.34 -2.07 2.34
CA SER A 325 -4.92 -1.75 2.14
C SER A 325 -4.58 -0.27 2.39
N THR A 326 -5.43 0.66 1.98
CA THR A 326 -5.22 2.11 2.17
C THR A 326 -6.50 2.79 2.65
N ALA A 327 -6.38 3.80 3.52
CA ALA A 327 -7.53 4.57 3.98
C ALA A 327 -7.23 6.07 4.06
N ILE A 328 -8.00 6.88 3.34
CA ILE A 328 -7.86 8.35 3.31
C ILE A 328 -9.13 9.02 3.86
N PRO A 329 -9.03 9.80 4.95
CA PRO A 329 -10.12 10.67 5.36
C PRO A 329 -10.15 11.96 4.52
N PHE A 330 -11.35 12.34 4.07
CA PHE A 330 -11.58 13.58 3.35
C PHE A 330 -13.02 14.08 3.51
N GLU A 331 -13.18 15.34 3.92
CA GLU A 331 -14.48 16.06 4.01
C GLU A 331 -15.64 15.25 4.61
N GLY A 332 -15.41 14.64 5.79
CA GLY A 332 -16.45 13.88 6.49
C GLY A 332 -16.67 12.46 5.95
N ARG A 333 -15.77 11.98 5.09
CA ARG A 333 -15.78 10.63 4.53
C ARG A 333 -14.46 9.90 4.81
N LEU A 334 -14.51 8.58 4.80
CA LEU A 334 -13.35 7.69 4.84
C LEU A 334 -13.39 6.79 3.60
N TYR A 335 -12.39 6.95 2.73
CA TYR A 335 -12.23 6.13 1.52
C TYR A 335 -11.25 5.00 1.82
N ILE A 336 -11.68 3.75 1.68
CA ILE A 336 -10.89 2.56 2.00
C ILE A 336 -10.71 1.73 0.72
N ALA A 337 -9.45 1.53 0.35
CA ALA A 337 -9.00 0.66 -0.74
C ALA A 337 -8.80 -0.78 -0.27
N GLN A 338 -8.66 -1.71 -1.22
CA GLN A 338 -8.42 -3.13 -0.94
C GLN A 338 -7.57 -3.78 -2.03
N VAL A 339 -6.85 -4.83 -1.66
CA VAL A 339 -5.87 -5.44 -2.57
C VAL A 339 -6.50 -6.11 -3.80
N PHE A 340 -7.77 -6.55 -3.73
CA PHE A 340 -8.33 -7.44 -4.74
C PHE A 340 -9.70 -7.09 -5.34
N ASN A 341 -10.77 -6.97 -4.54
CA ASN A 341 -12.13 -6.95 -5.11
C ASN A 341 -12.40 -5.62 -5.87
N PRO A 342 -13.40 -5.56 -6.78
CA PRO A 342 -13.46 -4.54 -7.81
C PRO A 342 -14.09 -3.19 -7.37
N TYR A 343 -13.87 -2.78 -6.12
CA TYR A 343 -14.43 -1.56 -5.55
C TYR A 343 -13.56 -0.98 -4.42
N ILE A 344 -13.75 0.31 -4.14
CA ILE A 344 -13.35 0.92 -2.86
C ILE A 344 -14.59 1.16 -1.99
N LEU A 345 -14.41 1.25 -0.68
CA LEU A 345 -15.48 1.59 0.26
C LEU A 345 -15.41 3.09 0.59
N ASN A 346 -16.57 3.76 0.55
CA ASN A 346 -16.71 5.16 0.97
C ASN A 346 -17.71 5.24 2.12
N CYS A 347 -17.22 5.51 3.33
CA CYS A 347 -18.03 5.61 4.54
C CYS A 347 -18.17 7.04 5.03
N GLU A 348 -19.28 7.36 5.70
CA GLU A 348 -19.35 8.56 6.56
C GLU A 348 -18.28 8.48 7.65
N TYR A 349 -17.61 9.57 7.94
CA TYR A 349 -16.56 9.60 8.96
C TYR A 349 -16.49 10.97 9.63
N SER A 350 -16.85 11.02 10.91
CA SER A 350 -16.65 12.22 11.71
C SER A 350 -15.18 12.28 12.15
N ASN A 351 -14.44 13.21 11.57
CA ASN A 351 -13.04 13.44 11.93
C ASN A 351 -12.90 14.29 13.21
N SER A 352 -13.73 14.03 14.23
CA SER A 352 -13.64 14.67 15.53
C SER A 352 -12.33 14.31 16.23
N ASP A 353 -11.85 15.19 17.09
CA ASP A 353 -10.57 15.05 17.78
C ASP A 353 -10.51 13.77 18.63
#